data_AF-A0A845FZB0-F1
#
_entry.id   AF-A0A845FZB0-F1
#
_cell.length_a   1.000
_cell.length_b   1.000
_cell.length_c   1.000
_cell.angle_alpha   90.00
_cell.angle_beta   90.00
_cell.angle_gamma   90.00
#
_symmetry.space_group_name_H-M   'P 1'
#
loop_
_entity.id
_entity.type
_entity.pdbx_description
1 polymer ?
#
loop_
_entity_poly.entity_id
_entity_poly.type
_entity_poly.pdbx_seq_one_letter_code
_entity_poly.pdbx_strand_id
1 'polypeptide(L)'
;MPTITIHVSEELNERLACAVEVNKLTAEDFILLAVAEKLERPDALDAQTSASYAEYLRSGESVPLVEVREYFESRIAGKTAKKPAFRKTKV
;
A
#
# COMPACT_ATOMS: atom_id res chain seq x y z
N MET A 1 14.16 20.15 -21.74
CA MET A 1 13.20 19.91 -20.64
C MET A 1 11.98 19.26 -21.27
N PRO A 2 11.58 18.04 -20.90
CA PRO A 2 10.40 17.40 -21.48
C PRO A 2 9.14 18.15 -21.00
N THR A 3 8.31 18.58 -21.94
CA THR A 3 7.00 19.18 -21.66
C THR A 3 5.93 18.13 -21.85
N ILE A 4 5.06 17.95 -20.86
CA ILE A 4 3.94 17.03 -20.92
C ILE A 4 2.66 17.86 -20.87
N THR A 5 1.74 17.62 -21.80
CA THR A 5 0.39 18.19 -21.75
C THR A 5 -0.54 17.17 -21.13
N ILE A 6 -1.22 17.56 -20.06
CA ILE A 6 -2.17 16.70 -19.31
C ILE A 6 -3.58 17.28 -19.41
N HIS A 7 -4.57 16.41 -19.58
CA HIS A 7 -5.97 16.78 -19.49
C HIS A 7 -6.48 16.46 -18.09
N VAL A 8 -7.02 17.45 -17.40
CA VAL A 8 -7.60 17.33 -16.06
C VAL A 8 -9.09 17.60 -16.13
N SER A 9 -9.88 16.91 -15.31
CA SER A 9 -11.30 17.24 -15.16
C SER A 9 -11.46 18.60 -14.47
N GLU A 10 -12.60 19.25 -14.70
CA GLU A 10 -12.92 20.53 -14.05
C GLU A 10 -12.89 20.42 -12.51
N GLU A 11 -13.48 19.35 -11.97
CA GLU A 11 -13.44 19.04 -10.54
C GLU A 11 -11.99 18.93 -9.99
N LEU A 12 -11.10 18.27 -10.73
CA LEU A 12 -9.72 18.12 -10.28
C LEU A 12 -8.97 19.45 -10.34
N ASN A 13 -9.27 20.30 -11.33
CA ASN A 13 -8.68 21.62 -11.45
C ASN A 13 -9.10 22.56 -10.30
N GLU A 14 -10.37 22.52 -9.88
CA GLU A 14 -10.85 23.28 -8.72
C GLU A 14 -10.15 22.85 -7.43
N ARG A 15 -10.01 21.54 -7.22
CA ARG A 15 -9.30 20.98 -6.06
C ARG A 15 -7.82 21.35 -6.08
N LEU A 16 -7.19 21.35 -7.25
CA LEU A 16 -5.81 21.77 -7.42
C LEU A 16 -5.64 23.24 -7.06
N ALA A 17 -6.52 24.14 -7.52
CA ALA A 17 -6.48 25.55 -7.17
C ALA A 17 -6.56 25.77 -5.65
N CYS A 18 -7.46 25.06 -4.96
CA CYS A 18 -7.55 25.11 -3.50
C CYS A 18 -6.26 24.62 -2.82
N ALA A 19 -5.67 23.52 -3.31
CA ALA A 19 -4.44 22.96 -2.74
C ALA A 19 -3.22 23.88 -2.95
N VAL A 20 -3.13 24.54 -4.11
CA VAL A 20 -2.09 25.53 -4.45
C VAL A 20 -2.15 26.72 -3.49
N GLU A 21 -3.34 27.27 -3.25
CA GLU A 21 -3.55 28.39 -2.31
C GLU A 21 -3.12 28.02 -0.88
N VAL A 22 -3.49 26.82 -0.41
CA VAL A 22 -3.14 26.35 0.94
C VAL A 22 -1.64 26.16 1.11
N ASN A 23 -0.97 25.59 0.11
CA ASN A 23 0.45 25.26 0.18
C ASN A 23 1.38 26.40 -0.27
N LYS A 24 0.81 27.49 -0.81
CA LYS A 24 1.56 28.62 -1.40
C LYS A 24 2.56 28.18 -2.48
N LEU A 25 2.17 27.16 -3.26
CA LEU A 25 2.97 26.61 -4.36
C LEU A 25 2.36 27.01 -5.70
N THR A 26 3.11 26.89 -6.78
CA THR A 26 2.51 26.94 -8.12
C THR A 26 1.81 25.61 -8.43
N ALA A 27 0.86 25.62 -9.38
CA ALA A 27 0.22 24.39 -9.83
C ALA A 27 1.23 23.38 -10.43
N GLU A 28 2.24 23.88 -11.14
CA GLU A 28 3.32 23.07 -11.69
C GLU A 28 4.13 22.39 -10.58
N ASP A 29 4.59 23.16 -9.58
CA ASP A 29 5.37 22.62 -8.47
C ASP A 29 4.57 21.61 -7.66
N PHE A 30 3.28 21.89 -7.42
CA PHE A 30 2.39 20.98 -6.71
C PHE A 30 2.24 19.64 -7.44
N ILE A 31 2.03 19.66 -8.77
CA ILE A 31 1.91 18.45 -9.58
C ILE A 31 3.24 17.66 -9.59
N LEU A 32 4.38 18.35 -9.73
CA LEU A 32 5.69 17.69 -9.72
C LEU A 32 5.98 17.01 -8.38
N LEU A 33 5.64 17.67 -7.26
CA LEU A 33 5.78 17.08 -5.92
C LEU A 33 4.85 15.87 -5.74
N ALA A 34 3.60 15.95 -6.22
CA ALA A 34 2.67 14.81 -6.15
C ALA A 34 3.16 13.60 -6.97
N VAL A 35 3.75 13.84 -8.14
CA VAL A 35 4.37 12.79 -8.95
C VAL A 35 5.59 12.21 -8.24
N ALA A 36 6.46 13.06 -7.66
CA ALA A 36 7.62 12.61 -6.90
C ALA A 36 7.19 11.76 -5.68
N GLU A 37 6.20 12.20 -4.91
CA GLU A 37 5.65 11.44 -3.78
C GLU A 37 5.13 10.07 -4.22
N LYS A 38 4.41 10.01 -5.34
CA LYS A 38 3.88 8.76 -5.88
C LYS A 38 4.98 7.81 -6.40
N LEU A 39 6.12 8.36 -6.85
CA LEU A 39 7.28 7.57 -7.29
C LEU A 39 8.15 7.10 -6.11
N GLU A 40 8.24 7.88 -5.03
CA GLU A 40 8.95 7.52 -3.80
C GLU A 40 8.17 6.53 -2.94
N ARG A 41 6.83 6.59 -3.02
CA ARG A 41 5.89 5.64 -2.42
C ARG A 41 5.14 4.92 -3.53
N PRO A 42 5.81 4.08 -4.35
CA PRO A 42 5.07 3.16 -5.21
C PRO A 42 4.18 2.38 -4.26
N ASP A 43 2.85 2.43 -4.47
CA ASP A 43 1.87 1.89 -3.54
C ASP A 43 2.43 0.63 -2.88
N ALA A 44 2.86 0.75 -1.62
CA ALA A 44 3.53 -0.32 -0.87
C ALA A 44 2.52 -1.43 -0.47
N LEU A 45 1.40 -1.49 -1.21
CA LEU A 45 0.56 -2.66 -1.43
C LEU A 45 1.00 -3.41 -2.71
N ASP A 46 2.31 -3.44 -2.95
CA ASP A 46 3.11 -4.66 -2.95
C ASP A 46 2.51 -5.82 -3.76
N ALA A 47 3.07 -6.09 -4.94
CA ALA A 47 2.73 -7.24 -5.78
C ALA A 47 2.67 -8.56 -4.98
N GLN A 48 3.39 -8.65 -3.86
CA GLN A 48 3.39 -9.78 -2.93
C GLN A 48 2.13 -9.86 -2.04
N THR A 49 1.52 -8.72 -1.69
CA THR A 49 0.20 -8.66 -1.03
C THR A 49 -0.90 -9.06 -2.01
N SER A 50 -0.82 -8.59 -3.26
CA SER A 50 -1.71 -9.05 -4.33
C SER A 50 -1.57 -10.55 -4.59
N ALA A 51 -0.34 -11.08 -4.59
CA ALA A 51 -0.07 -12.51 -4.80
C ALA A 51 -0.58 -13.38 -3.65
N SER A 52 -0.33 -12.98 -2.39
CA SER A 52 -0.80 -13.73 -1.21
C SER A 52 -2.33 -13.71 -1.11
N TYR A 53 -2.95 -12.58 -1.45
CA TYR A 53 -4.42 -12.47 -1.49
C TYR A 53 -5.03 -13.25 -2.65
N ALA A 54 -4.42 -13.22 -3.84
CA ALA A 54 -4.84 -14.03 -4.97
C ALA A 54 -4.73 -15.54 -4.67
N GLU A 55 -3.66 -15.96 -3.98
CA GLU A 55 -3.46 -17.34 -3.57
C GLU A 55 -4.48 -17.77 -2.49
N TYR A 56 -4.82 -16.87 -1.57
CA TYR A 56 -5.93 -17.09 -0.63
C TYR A 56 -7.27 -17.27 -1.35
N LEU A 57 -7.59 -16.41 -2.33
CA LEU A 57 -8.82 -16.56 -3.12
C LEU A 57 -8.86 -17.88 -3.90
N ARG A 58 -7.72 -18.37 -4.37
CA ARG A 58 -7.60 -19.62 -5.13
C ARG A 58 -7.66 -20.87 -4.25
N SER A 59 -6.95 -20.89 -3.14
CA SER A 59 -6.75 -22.07 -2.29
C SER A 59 -7.72 -22.15 -1.11
N GLY A 60 -8.21 -21.00 -0.64
CA GLY A 60 -8.92 -20.85 0.63
C GLY A 60 -8.03 -21.12 1.85
N GLU A 61 -6.71 -21.17 1.67
CA GLU A 61 -5.76 -21.44 2.74
C GLU A 61 -5.28 -20.13 3.35
N SER A 62 -5.31 -20.04 4.67
CA SER A 62 -4.76 -18.92 5.43
C SER A 62 -3.96 -19.44 6.62
N VAL A 63 -3.18 -18.58 7.25
CA VAL A 63 -2.53 -18.94 8.51
C VAL A 63 -3.46 -18.52 9.65
N PRO A 64 -3.92 -19.44 10.51
CA PRO A 64 -4.81 -19.07 11.60
C PRO A 64 -4.20 -18.00 12.52
N LEU A 65 -4.97 -16.96 12.82
CA LEU A 65 -4.49 -15.78 13.56
C LEU A 65 -3.92 -16.14 14.95
N VAL A 66 -4.50 -17.15 15.60
CA VAL A 66 -4.04 -17.64 16.92
C VAL A 66 -2.60 -18.15 16.84
N GLU A 67 -2.25 -18.93 15.81
CA GLU A 67 -0.90 -19.46 15.63
C GLU A 67 0.10 -18.38 15.24
N VAL A 68 -0.34 -17.39 14.45
CA VAL A 68 0.49 -16.21 14.14
C VAL A 68 0.85 -15.46 15.42
N ARG A 69 -0.14 -15.24 16.29
CA ARG A 69 0.06 -14.57 17.56
C ARG A 69 1.02 -15.35 18.46
N GLU A 70 0.79 -16.64 18.65
CA GLU A 70 1.64 -17.51 19.48
C GLU A 70 3.10 -17.57 18.97
N TYR A 71 3.27 -17.58 17.64
CA TYR A 71 4.59 -17.52 17.01
C TYR A 71 5.33 -16.23 17.36
N PHE A 72 4.68 -15.07 17.23
CA PHE A 72 5.31 -13.79 17.55
C PHE A 72 5.56 -13.62 19.05
N GLU A 73 4.63 -14.02 19.91
CA GLU A 73 4.81 -14.02 21.36
C GLU A 73 6.02 -14.87 21.78
N SER A 74 6.16 -16.07 21.21
CA SER A 74 7.29 -16.95 21.48
C SER A 74 8.63 -16.36 21.00
N ARG A 75 8.64 -15.68 19.84
CA ARG A 75 9.83 -15.01 19.30
C ARG A 75 10.24 -13.82 20.15
N ILE A 76 9.29 -13.01 20.61
CA ILE A 76 9.54 -11.89 21.54
C ILE A 76 10.11 -12.42 22.86
N ALA A 77 9.63 -13.57 23.34
CA ALA A 77 10.16 -14.24 24.53
C ALA A 77 11.51 -14.94 24.31
N GLY A 78 12.15 -14.79 23.14
CA GLY A 78 13.45 -15.39 22.81
C GLY A 78 13.42 -16.90 22.58
N LYS A 79 12.23 -17.50 22.46
CA LYS A 79 12.05 -18.94 22.25
C LYS A 79 12.06 -19.27 20.76
N THR A 80 12.61 -20.43 20.42
CA THR A 80 12.50 -20.98 19.06
C THR A 80 11.09 -21.52 18.86
N ALA A 81 10.29 -20.86 18.01
CA ALA A 81 8.97 -21.31 17.62
C ALA A 81 8.95 -21.71 16.14
N LYS A 82 8.17 -22.76 15.82
CA LYS A 82 7.95 -23.18 14.43
C LYS A 82 7.08 -22.14 13.72
N LYS A 83 7.50 -21.71 12.53
CA LYS A 83 6.71 -20.78 11.72
C LYS A 83 5.38 -21.46 11.32
N PRO A 84 4.23 -20.80 11.55
CA PRO A 84 2.95 -21.37 11.19
C PRO A 84 2.79 -21.44 9.66
N ALA A 85 2.03 -22.42 9.19
CA ALA A 85 1.88 -22.74 7.77
C ALA A 85 0.47 -22.41 7.27
N PHE A 86 0.35 -22.13 5.97
CA PHE A 86 -0.94 -21.97 5.32
C PHE A 86 -1.73 -23.28 5.39
N ARG A 87 -2.99 -23.20 5.80
CA ARG A 87 -3.91 -24.33 5.84
C ARG A 87 -5.35 -23.85 5.69
N LYS A 88 -6.24 -24.73 5.23
CA LYS A 88 -7.68 -24.43 5.24
C LYS A 88 -8.13 -24.24 6.67
N THR A 89 -8.55 -23.03 7.01
CA THR A 89 -9.15 -22.75 8.30
C THR A 89 -10.51 -23.43 8.29
N LYS A 90 -10.72 -24.41 9.17
CA LYS A 90 -12.08 -24.86 9.47
C LYS A 90 -12.74 -23.71 10.21
N VAL A 91 -13.72 -23.07 9.58
CA VAL A 91 -14.69 -22.24 10.30
C VAL A 91 -15.51 -23.15 11.22
#